data_AF-A0A7X7SLH2-F1
#
_entry.id   AF-A0A7X7SLH2-F1
#
_cell.length_a   1.000
_cell.length_b   1.000
_cell.length_c   1.000
_cell.angle_alpha   90.00
_cell.angle_beta   90.00
_cell.angle_gamma   90.00
#
_symmetry.space_group_name_H-M   'P 1'
#
loop_
_entity.id
_entity.type
_entity.pdbx_description
1 polymer ?
#
loop_
_entity_poly.entity_id
_entity_poly.type
_entity_poly.pdbx_seq_one_letter_code
_entity_poly.pdbx_strand_id
1 'polypeptide(L)'
;MRRHKDIRLTLSISIAVIALALVVPAAAQAKEAWQFSITGRGFGHGIGMSQYGAYGCAREGWSYRQILQHYYTGIGFGSSSNRSVRVLLTDGQASIGITCAGAYTATVGSTNVSLAANTKATVTWTGSAFKLAAAGKSWTSANPIVFKRAASSNLVMVNRNFN
;
A
#
# COMPACT_ATOMS: atom_id res chain seq x y z
N MET A 1 13.53 -85.54 22.30
CA MET A 1 13.57 -84.54 21.21
C MET A 1 13.03 -83.13 21.58
N ARG A 2 12.69 -82.79 22.84
CA ARG A 2 12.17 -81.44 23.20
C ARG A 2 13.23 -80.36 23.50
N ARG A 3 14.41 -80.72 24.03
CA ARG A 3 15.47 -79.75 24.44
C ARG A 3 16.03 -78.84 23.33
N HIS A 4 16.01 -79.27 22.07
CA HIS A 4 16.57 -78.46 20.96
C HIS A 4 15.66 -77.34 20.48
N LYS A 5 14.34 -77.42 20.73
CA LYS A 5 13.39 -76.40 20.30
C LYS A 5 13.42 -75.17 21.22
N ASP A 6 13.62 -75.40 22.51
CA ASP A 6 13.60 -74.34 23.53
C ASP A 6 14.85 -73.45 23.48
N ILE A 7 16.02 -74.02 23.16
CA ILE A 7 17.30 -73.29 22.97
C ILE A 7 17.26 -72.45 21.69
N ARG A 8 16.64 -72.96 20.62
CA ARG A 8 16.48 -72.21 19.36
C ARG A 8 15.48 -71.06 19.53
N LEU A 9 14.43 -71.25 20.33
CA LEU A 9 13.43 -70.22 20.58
C LEU A 9 13.99 -69.08 21.44
N THR A 10 14.73 -69.41 22.51
CA THR A 10 15.37 -68.41 23.37
C THR A 10 16.47 -67.63 22.65
N LEU A 11 17.32 -68.29 21.86
CA LEU A 11 18.37 -67.62 21.08
C LEU A 11 17.78 -66.68 20.01
N SER A 12 16.67 -67.08 19.36
CA SER A 12 15.99 -66.26 18.35
C SER A 12 15.34 -65.01 18.96
N ILE A 13 14.77 -65.12 20.16
CA ILE A 13 14.16 -63.99 20.87
C ILE A 13 15.26 -63.00 21.31
N SER A 14 16.39 -63.49 21.83
CA SER A 14 17.52 -62.62 22.20
C SER A 14 18.11 -61.88 21.00
N ILE A 15 18.27 -62.56 19.85
CA ILE A 15 18.74 -61.92 18.61
C ILE A 15 17.71 -60.90 18.10
N ALA A 16 16.41 -61.21 18.16
CA ALA A 16 15.36 -60.28 17.76
C ALA A 16 15.31 -59.03 18.65
N VAL A 17 15.53 -59.17 19.96
CA VAL A 17 15.55 -58.02 20.90
C VAL A 17 16.81 -57.17 20.71
N ILE A 18 17.97 -57.80 20.44
CA ILE A 18 19.22 -57.06 20.14
C ILE A 18 19.12 -56.36 18.78
N ALA A 19 18.54 -57.02 17.77
CA ALA A 19 18.30 -56.42 16.46
C ALA A 19 17.30 -55.26 16.56
N LEU A 20 16.27 -55.35 17.42
CA LEU A 20 15.31 -54.28 17.63
C LEU A 20 15.92 -53.08 18.39
N ALA A 21 16.85 -53.32 19.31
CA ALA A 21 17.57 -52.27 20.02
C ALA A 21 18.61 -51.52 19.15
N LEU A 22 19.14 -52.18 18.11
CA LEU A 22 20.12 -51.58 17.17
C LEU A 22 19.46 -50.75 16.05
N VAL A 23 18.13 -50.79 15.92
CA VAL A 23 17.37 -50.04 14.90
C VAL A 23 16.68 -48.80 15.49
N VAL A 24 17.09 -48.35 16.69
CA VAL A 24 16.66 -47.03 17.18
C VAL A 24 17.42 -45.96 16.39
N PRO A 25 16.78 -45.20 15.49
CA PRO A 25 17.47 -44.08 14.85
C PRO A 25 17.88 -43.11 15.95
N ALA A 26 19.15 -42.70 15.97
CA ALA A 26 19.59 -41.59 16.82
C ALA A 26 18.67 -40.40 16.49
N ALA A 27 17.89 -39.95 17.47
CA ALA A 27 17.07 -38.75 17.31
C ALA A 27 18.00 -37.62 16.87
N ALA A 28 17.87 -37.18 15.62
CA ALA A 28 18.67 -36.10 15.09
C ALA A 28 18.45 -34.89 16.01
N GLN A 29 19.50 -34.51 16.75
CA GLN A 29 19.44 -33.32 17.57
C GLN A 29 19.18 -32.14 16.64
N ALA A 30 17.98 -31.54 16.74
CA ALA A 30 17.65 -30.35 15.98
C ALA A 30 18.71 -29.29 16.28
N LYS A 31 19.41 -28.84 15.25
CA LYS A 31 20.39 -27.74 15.35
C LYS A 31 19.68 -26.55 15.98
N GLU A 32 20.15 -26.09 17.14
CA GLU A 32 19.67 -24.88 17.81
C GLU A 32 19.60 -23.75 16.78
N ALA A 33 18.38 -23.32 16.44
CA ALA A 33 18.14 -22.26 15.49
C ALA A 33 18.24 -20.93 16.23
N TRP A 34 19.20 -20.10 15.84
CA TRP A 34 19.31 -18.74 16.37
C TRP A 34 18.07 -17.93 15.96
N GLN A 35 17.19 -17.68 16.91
CA GLN A 35 16.00 -16.84 16.73
C GLN A 35 16.30 -15.44 17.27
N PHE A 36 16.32 -14.45 16.38
CA PHE A 36 16.39 -13.04 16.74
C PHE A 36 15.01 -12.41 16.53
N SER A 37 14.45 -11.86 17.61
CA SER A 37 13.23 -11.06 17.55
C SER A 37 13.60 -9.61 17.79
N ILE A 38 13.41 -8.75 16.78
CA ILE A 38 13.65 -7.31 16.88
C ILE A 38 12.29 -6.62 16.90
N THR A 39 12.02 -5.88 17.98
CA THR A 39 10.82 -5.05 18.10
C THR A 39 11.21 -3.58 18.01
N GLY A 40 10.50 -2.83 17.18
CA GLY A 40 10.74 -1.41 16.94
C GLY A 40 9.42 -0.68 16.68
N ARG A 41 9.45 0.66 16.66
CA ARG A 41 8.29 1.51 16.40
C ARG A 41 8.67 2.60 15.41
N GLY A 42 7.69 3.09 14.66
CA GLY A 42 7.89 4.09 13.62
C GLY A 42 8.25 3.47 12.27
N PHE A 43 8.02 4.24 11.20
CA PHE A 43 8.33 3.86 9.83
C PHE A 43 8.97 5.06 9.13
N GLY A 44 10.25 4.92 8.76
CA GLY A 44 11.05 5.98 8.15
C GLY A 44 12.25 6.39 9.00
N HIS A 45 13.01 7.38 8.51
CA HIS A 45 14.27 7.83 9.12
C HIS A 45 14.08 8.74 10.35
N GLY A 46 12.83 9.04 10.74
CA GLY A 46 12.50 9.74 11.99
C GLY A 46 12.86 11.23 12.05
N ILE A 47 13.13 11.88 10.90
CA ILE A 47 13.52 13.30 10.85
C ILE A 47 12.48 14.08 10.04
N GLY A 48 12.15 15.28 10.50
CA GLY A 48 11.21 16.19 9.84
C GLY A 48 9.76 15.82 10.11
N MET A 49 8.91 15.89 9.09
CA MET A 49 7.47 15.74 9.22
C MET A 49 7.00 14.28 9.14
N SER A 50 6.39 13.80 10.23
CA SER A 50 5.64 12.54 10.22
C SER A 50 4.37 12.70 9.37
N GLN A 51 4.21 11.90 8.32
CA GLN A 51 3.03 11.94 7.47
C GLN A 51 1.74 11.60 8.23
N TYR A 52 1.79 10.56 9.08
CA TYR A 52 0.66 10.17 9.92
C TYR A 52 0.35 11.20 11.00
N GLY A 53 1.37 11.84 11.58
CA GLY A 53 1.16 12.91 12.56
C GLY A 53 0.55 14.16 11.91
N ALA A 54 1.05 14.57 10.75
CA ALA A 54 0.46 15.65 9.95
C ALA A 54 -0.99 15.36 9.57
N TYR A 55 -1.31 14.13 9.19
CA TYR A 55 -2.69 13.69 8.95
C TYR A 55 -3.56 13.80 10.21
N GLY A 56 -3.04 13.39 11.37
CA GLY A 56 -3.71 13.56 12.67
C GLY A 56 -4.03 15.02 12.98
N CYS A 57 -3.03 15.91 12.89
CA CYS A 57 -3.23 17.35 13.08
C CYS A 57 -4.27 17.92 12.12
N ALA A 58 -4.25 17.52 10.84
CA ALA A 58 -5.23 17.96 9.86
C ALA A 58 -6.66 17.51 10.22
N ARG A 59 -6.83 16.29 10.76
CA ARG A 59 -8.12 15.80 11.27
C ARG A 59 -8.61 16.59 12.49
N GLU A 60 -7.69 17.11 13.28
CA GLU A 60 -7.98 18.02 14.40
C GLU A 60 -8.19 19.48 13.94
N GLY A 61 -8.16 19.75 12.64
CA GLY A 61 -8.45 21.07 12.07
C GLY A 61 -7.25 22.00 11.96
N TRP A 62 -6.03 21.51 12.16
CA TRP A 62 -4.83 22.34 11.98
C TRP A 62 -4.65 22.71 10.51
N SER A 63 -4.33 23.98 10.27
CA SER A 63 -3.92 24.45 8.94
C SER A 63 -2.55 23.89 8.56
N TYR A 64 -2.27 23.82 7.25
CA TYR A 64 -0.95 23.39 6.76
C TYR A 64 0.21 24.21 7.34
N ARG A 65 -0.03 25.50 7.66
CA ARG A 65 0.99 26.37 8.24
C ARG A 65 1.33 25.97 9.66
N GLN A 66 0.31 25.68 10.48
CA GLN A 66 0.49 25.21 11.85
C GLN A 66 1.20 23.85 11.86
N ILE A 67 0.80 22.94 10.97
CA ILE A 67 1.44 21.62 10.84
C ILE A 67 2.93 21.77 10.48
N LEU A 68 3.26 22.58 9.47
CA LEU A 68 4.66 22.76 9.07
C LEU A 68 5.49 23.46 10.15
N GLN A 69 4.94 24.46 10.84
CA GLN A 69 5.63 25.14 11.94
C GLN A 69 5.83 24.24 13.18
N HIS A 70 4.97 23.24 13.37
CA HIS A 70 5.15 22.24 14.42
C HIS A 70 6.34 21.31 14.15
N TYR A 71 6.49 20.86 12.90
CA TYR A 71 7.58 19.94 12.52
C TYR A 71 8.91 20.63 12.19
N TYR A 72 8.86 21.89 11.76
CA TYR A 72 10.03 22.65 11.35
C TYR A 72 10.06 23.99 12.08
N THR A 73 10.88 24.10 13.11
CA THR A 73 11.01 25.32 13.91
C THR A 73 11.77 26.40 13.16
N GLY A 74 11.37 27.66 13.35
CA GLY A 74 12.04 28.82 12.73
C GLY A 74 11.79 29.00 11.22
N ILE A 75 10.86 28.25 10.61
CA ILE A 75 10.53 28.43 9.19
C ILE A 75 9.67 29.69 8.95
N GLY A 76 9.84 30.26 7.76
CA GLY A 76 8.94 31.28 7.20
C GLY A 76 8.19 30.76 5.97
N PHE A 77 7.14 31.47 5.57
CA PHE A 77 6.41 31.18 4.34
C PHE A 77 6.65 32.28 3.33
N GLY A 78 7.04 31.90 2.11
CA GLY A 78 7.20 32.81 0.98
C GLY A 78 6.41 32.33 -0.24
N SER A 79 6.27 33.21 -1.22
CA SER A 79 5.72 32.87 -2.53
C SER A 79 6.86 32.58 -3.50
N SER A 80 6.72 31.51 -4.28
CA SER A 80 7.58 31.24 -5.44
C SER A 80 6.75 31.40 -6.71
N SER A 81 7.42 31.58 -7.85
CA SER A 81 6.75 31.45 -9.15
C SER A 81 6.02 30.11 -9.24
N ASN A 82 4.88 30.09 -9.93
CA ASN A 82 4.06 28.90 -10.08
C ASN A 82 4.81 27.87 -10.93
N ARG A 83 5.49 26.93 -10.27
CA ARG A 83 6.21 25.84 -10.91
C ARG A 83 5.29 24.62 -11.03
N SER A 84 5.37 23.94 -12.16
CA SER A 84 4.71 22.64 -12.30
C SER A 84 5.36 21.62 -11.39
N VAL A 85 4.65 21.23 -10.32
CA VAL A 85 5.06 20.16 -9.42
C VAL A 85 4.29 18.90 -9.79
N ARG A 86 5.02 17.80 -9.99
CA ARG A 86 4.41 16.47 -10.13
C ARG A 86 4.46 15.76 -8.79
N VAL A 87 3.31 15.32 -8.33
CA VAL A 87 3.16 14.56 -7.08
C VAL A 87 2.49 13.24 -7.41
N LEU A 88 3.13 12.13 -7.06
CA LEU A 88 2.48 10.83 -7.10
C LEU A 88 1.50 10.76 -5.92
N LEU A 89 0.21 10.76 -6.21
CA LEU A 89 -0.84 10.70 -5.18
C LEU A 89 -1.28 9.26 -4.89
N THR A 90 -1.19 8.37 -5.88
CA THR A 90 -1.53 6.95 -5.75
C THR A 90 -0.83 6.15 -6.84
N ASP A 91 -0.43 4.92 -6.52
CA ASP A 91 0.12 3.93 -7.44
C ASP A 91 -0.79 2.69 -7.55
N GLY A 92 -0.58 1.88 -8.58
CA GLY A 92 -1.35 0.66 -8.83
C GLY A 92 -2.83 0.86 -9.20
N GLN A 93 -3.32 2.10 -9.31
CA GLN A 93 -4.70 2.39 -9.66
C GLN A 93 -4.89 2.44 -11.18
N ALA A 94 -5.76 1.57 -11.71
CA ALA A 94 -6.15 1.61 -13.12
C ALA A 94 -7.05 2.80 -13.46
N SER A 95 -7.79 3.32 -12.47
CA SER A 95 -8.63 4.50 -12.64
C SER A 95 -8.74 5.33 -11.36
N ILE A 96 -8.93 6.63 -11.55
CA ILE A 96 -9.15 7.61 -10.48
C ILE A 96 -10.40 8.42 -10.79
N GLY A 97 -11.24 8.66 -9.78
CA GLY A 97 -12.35 9.59 -9.91
C GLY A 97 -11.96 10.98 -9.43
N ILE A 98 -12.45 12.00 -10.10
CA ILE A 98 -12.34 13.41 -9.73
C ILE A 98 -13.76 13.96 -9.59
N THR A 99 -13.99 14.74 -8.54
CA THR A 99 -15.22 15.51 -8.34
C THR A 99 -14.89 16.90 -7.80
N CYS A 100 -15.88 17.78 -7.81
CA CYS A 100 -15.78 19.12 -7.28
C CYS A 100 -17.17 19.55 -6.79
N ALA A 101 -17.26 20.21 -5.64
CA ALA A 101 -18.54 20.71 -5.14
C ALA A 101 -19.15 21.81 -6.04
N GLY A 102 -18.32 22.50 -6.82
CA GLY A 102 -18.71 23.48 -7.82
C GLY A 102 -18.47 22.98 -9.24
N ALA A 103 -18.91 23.75 -10.24
CA ALA A 103 -18.61 23.45 -11.64
C ALA A 103 -17.09 23.44 -11.90
N TYR A 104 -16.66 22.60 -12.83
CA TYR A 104 -15.25 22.42 -13.16
C TYR A 104 -15.07 21.97 -14.61
N THR A 105 -13.87 22.13 -15.16
CA THR A 105 -13.56 21.75 -16.54
C THR A 105 -12.48 20.68 -16.57
N ALA A 106 -12.60 19.77 -17.54
CA ALA A 106 -11.56 18.81 -17.88
C ALA A 106 -11.09 19.06 -19.31
N THR A 107 -9.79 19.29 -19.50
CA THR A 107 -9.17 19.42 -20.82
C THR A 107 -8.64 18.07 -21.25
N VAL A 108 -9.17 17.56 -22.37
CA VAL A 108 -8.83 16.26 -22.97
C VAL A 108 -8.31 16.51 -24.37
N GLY A 109 -6.98 16.48 -24.54
CA GLY A 109 -6.34 16.94 -25.78
C GLY A 109 -6.67 18.42 -26.03
N SER A 110 -7.33 18.72 -27.15
CA SER A 110 -7.80 20.07 -27.50
C SER A 110 -9.23 20.37 -27.02
N THR A 111 -9.93 19.40 -26.45
CA THR A 111 -11.35 19.53 -26.06
C THR A 111 -11.47 19.97 -24.60
N ASN A 112 -12.26 21.03 -24.34
CA ASN A 112 -12.65 21.41 -22.99
C ASN A 112 -14.05 20.86 -22.67
N VAL A 113 -14.13 19.99 -21.67
CA VAL A 113 -15.37 19.41 -21.18
C VAL A 113 -15.81 20.18 -19.93
N SER A 114 -16.97 20.86 -20.00
CA SER A 114 -17.59 21.50 -18.84
C SER A 114 -18.41 20.48 -18.05
N LEU A 115 -18.15 20.39 -16.75
CA LEU A 115 -18.77 19.44 -15.83
C LEU A 115 -19.51 20.21 -14.74
N ALA A 116 -20.78 19.86 -14.52
CA ALA A 116 -21.58 20.45 -13.46
C ALA A 116 -21.03 20.05 -12.08
N ALA A 117 -21.40 20.84 -11.07
CA ALA A 117 -21.12 20.55 -9.67
C ALA A 117 -21.45 19.10 -9.31
N ASN A 118 -20.59 18.47 -8.51
CA ASN A 118 -20.69 17.10 -8.03
C ASN A 118 -20.72 16.00 -9.10
N THR A 119 -20.54 16.34 -10.38
CA THR A 119 -20.37 15.34 -11.43
C THR A 119 -19.08 14.58 -11.15
N LYS A 120 -19.12 13.25 -11.14
CA LYS A 120 -17.90 12.42 -11.06
C LYS A 120 -17.31 12.23 -12.45
N ALA A 121 -16.05 12.61 -12.61
CA ALA A 121 -15.26 12.33 -13.80
C ALA A 121 -14.24 11.23 -13.51
N THR A 122 -14.30 10.12 -14.26
CA THR A 122 -13.39 8.99 -14.06
C THR A 122 -12.31 9.03 -15.14
N VAL A 123 -11.05 9.09 -14.72
CA VAL A 123 -9.88 8.95 -15.59
C VAL A 123 -9.38 7.51 -15.50
N THR A 124 -9.21 6.86 -16.65
CA THR A 124 -8.65 5.51 -16.76
C THR A 124 -7.45 5.55 -17.70
N TRP A 125 -6.32 4.99 -17.27
CA TRP A 125 -5.19 4.76 -18.18
C TRP A 125 -5.40 3.45 -18.94
N THR A 126 -5.36 3.50 -20.27
CA THR A 126 -5.62 2.33 -21.12
C THR A 126 -4.36 1.62 -21.58
N GLY A 127 -3.17 2.01 -21.09
CA GLY A 127 -1.87 1.55 -21.57
C GLY A 127 -1.24 2.46 -22.64
N SER A 128 -2.05 3.21 -23.37
CA SER A 128 -1.59 4.13 -24.43
C SER A 128 -2.24 5.52 -24.38
N ALA A 129 -3.38 5.67 -23.71
CA ALA A 129 -4.12 6.92 -23.62
C ALA A 129 -4.85 7.06 -22.27
N PHE A 130 -5.18 8.31 -21.95
CA PHE A 130 -6.09 8.65 -20.86
C PHE A 130 -7.51 8.71 -21.39
N LYS A 131 -8.39 7.87 -20.85
CA LYS A 131 -9.83 7.92 -21.08
C LYS A 131 -10.51 8.70 -19.96
N LEU A 132 -11.24 9.75 -20.30
CA LEU A 132 -12.16 10.44 -19.41
C LEU A 132 -13.58 9.89 -19.63
N ALA A 133 -14.27 9.50 -18.57
CA ALA A 133 -15.69 9.20 -18.60
C ALA A 133 -16.43 10.09 -17.59
N ALA A 134 -17.40 10.88 -18.05
CA ALA A 134 -18.17 11.80 -17.22
C ALA A 134 -19.52 12.12 -17.87
N ALA A 135 -20.57 12.31 -17.06
CA ALA A 135 -21.92 12.68 -17.52
C ALA A 135 -22.45 11.80 -18.69
N GLY A 136 -22.21 10.49 -18.64
CA GLY A 136 -22.64 9.52 -19.66
C GLY A 136 -21.85 9.56 -20.97
N LYS A 137 -20.84 10.43 -21.09
CA LYS A 137 -19.98 10.58 -22.27
C LYS A 137 -18.56 10.14 -21.97
N SER A 138 -17.77 9.89 -23.01
CA SER A 138 -16.37 9.51 -22.89
C SER A 138 -15.49 10.18 -23.93
N TRP A 139 -14.26 10.48 -23.54
CA TRP A 139 -13.24 11.13 -24.36
C TRP A 139 -11.90 10.44 -24.14
N THR A 140 -11.00 10.49 -25.12
CA THR A 140 -9.67 9.90 -25.01
C THR A 140 -8.60 10.90 -25.45
N SER A 141 -7.42 10.83 -24.84
CA SER A 141 -6.27 11.68 -25.18
C SER A 141 -4.98 10.96 -24.85
N ALA A 142 -3.98 11.05 -25.73
CA ALA A 142 -2.62 10.61 -25.43
C ALA A 142 -1.95 11.51 -24.36
N ASN A 143 -2.35 12.78 -24.29
CA ASN A 143 -1.87 13.73 -23.29
C ASN A 143 -2.65 13.61 -21.97
N PRO A 144 -2.02 13.87 -20.81
CA PRO A 144 -2.70 13.87 -19.51
C PRO A 144 -3.92 14.80 -19.48
N ILE A 145 -4.96 14.35 -18.77
CA ILE A 145 -6.17 15.15 -18.57
C ILE A 145 -5.90 16.20 -17.51
N VAL A 146 -6.19 17.46 -17.84
CA VAL A 146 -6.01 18.59 -16.92
C VAL A 146 -7.38 18.99 -16.37
N PHE A 147 -7.51 19.01 -15.05
CA PHE A 147 -8.71 19.49 -14.38
C PHE A 147 -8.51 20.91 -13.86
N LYS A 148 -9.51 21.76 -14.06
CA LYS A 148 -9.56 23.12 -13.52
C LYS A 148 -10.88 23.34 -12.82
N ARG A 149 -10.82 23.72 -11.54
CA ARG A 149 -11.99 24.09 -10.74
C ARG A 149 -12.45 25.52 -10.99
N ALA A 150 -13.72 25.81 -10.70
CA ALA A 150 -14.16 27.15 -10.41
C ALA A 150 -13.55 27.67 -9.07
N ALA A 151 -13.51 28.99 -8.89
CA ALA A 151 -12.72 29.65 -7.85
C ALA A 151 -13.04 29.24 -6.40
N SER A 152 -14.26 28.76 -6.12
CA SER A 152 -14.77 28.55 -4.76
C SER A 152 -14.79 27.09 -4.27
N SER A 153 -14.43 26.09 -5.07
CA SER A 153 -14.59 24.67 -4.67
C SER A 153 -13.39 23.81 -5.04
N ASN A 154 -12.85 23.05 -4.08
CA ASN A 154 -11.67 22.21 -4.33
C ASN A 154 -11.99 21.00 -5.21
N LEU A 155 -11.02 20.59 -6.04
CA LEU A 155 -11.05 19.27 -6.68
C LEU A 155 -10.79 18.21 -5.61
N VAL A 156 -11.59 17.16 -5.64
CA VAL A 156 -11.49 16.02 -4.73
C VAL A 156 -11.21 14.79 -5.56
N MET A 157 -10.14 14.08 -5.23
CA MET A 157 -9.91 12.73 -5.72
C MET A 157 -10.79 11.76 -4.95
N VAL A 158 -11.64 11.03 -5.66
CA VAL A 158 -12.44 9.95 -5.11
C VAL A 158 -11.79 8.62 -5.48
N ASN A 159 -11.15 8.00 -4.49
CA ASN A 159 -10.71 6.62 -4.59
C ASN A 159 -11.90 5.70 -4.29
N ARG A 160 -12.03 4.57 -4.99
CA ARG A 160 -13.06 3.56 -4.68
C ARG A 160 -12.81 2.81 -3.36
N ASN A 161 -11.61 2.91 -2.78
CA ASN A 161 -11.14 2.01 -1.72
C ASN A 161 -10.92 2.65 -0.34
N PHE A 162 -11.43 3.86 -0.05
CA PHE A 162 -11.48 4.35 1.32
C PHE A 162 -12.93 4.24 1.81
N ASN A 163 -13.23 3.10 2.42
CA ASN A 163 -14.35 2.90 3.32
C ASN A 163 -13.87 3.23 4.74
#